data_AF-K1RJ08-F1
#
_entry.id   AF-K1RJ08-F1
#
_cell.length_a   1.000
_cell.length_b   1.000
_cell.length_c   1.000
_cell.angle_alpha   90.00
_cell.angle_beta   90.00
_cell.angle_gamma   90.00
#
_symmetry.space_group_name_H-M   'P 1'
#
loop_
_entity.id
_entity.type
_entity.pdbx_description
1 polymer ?
#
loop_
_entity_poly.entity_id
_entity_poly.type
_entity_poly.pdbx_seq_one_letter_code
_entity_poly.pdbx_strand_id
1 'polypeptide(L)' 'MFDKFSDRHIGVTNPEDLKAMLAVIGVKSVDELIAQVIPQSIRLKQPLALPQGM' A
#
# COMPACT_ATOMS: atom_id res chain seq x y z
N MET A 1 -6.97 -1.16 -22.41
CA MET A 1 -6.89 -1.04 -20.94
C MET A 1 -6.14 -2.26 -20.47
N PHE A 2 -4.84 -2.13 -20.19
CA PHE A 2 -3.95 -3.27 -19.95
C PHE A 2 -4.12 -3.81 -18.52
N ASP A 3 -4.01 -5.13 -18.38
CA ASP A 3 -3.86 -5.86 -17.11
C ASP A 3 -2.57 -5.36 -16.42
N LYS A 4 -2.68 -4.81 -15.20
CA LYS A 4 -1.52 -4.29 -14.47
C LYS A 4 -0.80 -5.43 -13.78
N PHE A 5 0.52 -5.50 -13.94
CA PHE A 5 1.33 -6.50 -13.23
C PHE A 5 1.09 -6.50 -11.71
N SER A 6 0.88 -5.31 -11.10
CA SER A 6 0.57 -5.16 -9.68
C SER A 6 -0.65 -5.96 -9.25
N ASP A 7 -1.67 -6.07 -10.10
CA ASP A 7 -2.95 -6.66 -9.73
C ASP A 7 -2.87 -8.20 -9.76
N ARG A 8 -1.90 -8.75 -10.52
CA ARG A 8 -1.57 -10.18 -10.51
C ARG A 8 -0.54 -10.55 -9.44
N HIS A 9 0.31 -9.60 -9.07
CA HIS A 9 1.39 -9.81 -8.10
C HIS A 9 0.93 -9.59 -6.65
N ILE A 10 0.11 -8.58 -6.41
CA ILE A 10 -0.45 -8.26 -5.10
C ILE A 10 -1.73 -9.08 -4.95
N GLY A 11 -1.75 -10.00 -3.98
CA GLY A 11 -2.93 -10.86 -3.78
C GLY A 11 -4.18 -10.10 -3.35
N VAL A 12 -4.03 -9.03 -2.56
CA VAL A 12 -5.14 -8.20 -2.08
C VAL A 12 -5.42 -7.08 -3.09
N THR A 13 -6.32 -7.33 -4.04
CA THR A 13 -6.78 -6.34 -5.03
C THR A 13 -8.20 -5.86 -4.82
N ASN A 14 -9.01 -6.64 -4.08
CA ASN A 14 -10.38 -6.29 -3.72
C ASN A 14 -10.38 -5.30 -2.53
N PRO A 15 -11.01 -4.11 -2.68
CA PRO A 15 -11.09 -3.12 -1.61
C PRO A 15 -11.77 -3.60 -0.32
N GLU A 16 -12.76 -4.48 -0.41
CA GLU A 16 -13.46 -4.97 0.79
C GLU A 16 -12.60 -5.93 1.61
N ASP A 17 -11.75 -6.73 0.96
CA ASP A 17 -10.79 -7.60 1.64
C ASP A 17 -9.74 -6.77 2.37
N LEU A 18 -9.20 -5.74 1.71
CA LEU A 18 -8.27 -4.79 2.34
C LEU A 18 -8.92 -4.11 3.56
N LYS A 19 -10.16 -3.64 3.42
CA LYS A 19 -10.91 -3.00 4.51
C LYS A 19 -11.13 -3.96 5.69
N ALA A 20 -11.48 -5.22 5.42
CA ALA A 20 -11.62 -6.23 6.47
C ALA A 20 -10.30 -6.48 7.20
N MET A 21 -9.18 -6.59 6.48
CA MET A 21 -7.85 -6.76 7.06
C MET A 21 -7.44 -5.56 7.94
N LEU A 22 -7.66 -4.32 7.46
CA LEU A 22 -7.35 -3.11 8.21
C LEU A 22 -8.20 -3.01 9.50
N ALA A 23 -9.48 -3.42 9.45
CA ALA A 23 -10.35 -3.45 10.62
C ALA A 23 -9.88 -4.45 11.67
N VAL A 24 -9.39 -5.63 11.27
CA VAL A 24 -8.85 -6.65 12.20
C VAL A 24 -7.66 -6.12 12.99
N ILE A 25 -6.78 -5.35 12.33
CA ILE A 25 -5.60 -4.76 12.98
C ILE A 25 -5.85 -3.36 13.57
N GLY A 26 -7.08 -2.84 13.46
CA GLY A 26 -7.51 -1.60 14.14
C GLY A 26 -7.01 -0.29 13.51
N VAL A 27 -6.67 -0.27 12.22
CA VAL A 27 -6.23 0.94 11.49
C VAL A 27 -7.22 1.31 10.38
N LYS A 28 -7.22 2.58 9.96
CA LYS A 28 -8.15 3.11 8.96
C LYS A 28 -7.59 3.09 7.54
N SER A 29 -6.27 3.01 7.38
CA SER A 29 -5.61 2.98 6.07
C SER A 29 -4.25 2.31 6.12
N VAL A 30 -3.73 1.94 4.94
CA VAL A 30 -2.36 1.46 4.77
C VAL A 30 -1.35 2.56 5.13
N ASP A 31 -1.65 3.83 4.82
CA ASP A 31 -0.77 4.95 5.19
C ASP A 31 -0.66 5.15 6.69
N GLU A 32 -1.77 4.99 7.42
CA GLU A 32 -1.77 5.02 8.88
C GLU A 32 -0.92 3.88 9.44
N LEU A 33 -1.10 2.66 8.93
CA LEU A 33 -0.28 1.51 9.31
C LEU A 33 1.22 1.78 9.08
N ILE A 34 1.59 2.28 7.90
CA ILE A 34 2.98 2.60 7.58
C ILE A 34 3.53 3.68 8.53
N ALA A 35 2.74 4.70 8.88
CA ALA A 35 3.18 5.76 9.78
C ALA A 35 3.36 5.28 11.23
N GLN A 36 2.62 4.26 11.68
CA GLN A 36 2.80 3.65 13.00
C GLN A 36 4.05 2.75 13.06
N VAL A 37 4.42 2.11 11.94
CA VAL A 37 5.53 1.13 11.89
C VAL A 37 6.87 1.77 11.52
N ILE A 38 6.88 2.74 10.60
CA ILE A 38 8.13 3.35 10.09
C ILE A 38 8.33 4.72 10.74
N PRO A 39 9.41 4.93 11.51
CA PRO A 39 9.73 6.24 12.07
C PRO A 39 9.88 7.31 10.98
N GLN A 40 9.24 8.46 11.20
CA GLN A 40 9.25 9.58 10.24
C GLN A 40 10.67 10.08 9.92
N SER A 41 11.62 9.92 10.84
CA SER A 41 13.02 10.33 10.67
C SER A 41 13.75 9.56 9.57
N ILE A 42 13.32 8.35 9.24
CA ILE A 42 13.96 7.49 8.23
C ILE A 42 13.09 7.23 7.00
N ARG A 43 11.82 7.67 7.00
CA ARG A 43 10.93 7.52 5.84
C ARG A 43 11.38 8.45 4.71
N LEU A 44 11.42 7.94 3.48
CA LEU A 44 11.70 8.75 2.30
C LEU A 44 10.68 9.89 2.17
N LYS A 45 11.17 11.11 1.96
CA LYS A 45 10.34 12.33 1.84
C LYS A 45 9.69 12.50 0.46
N GLN A 46 10.15 11.73 -0.52
CA GLN A 46 9.67 11.76 -1.89
C GLN A 46 9.57 10.34 -2.46
N PRO A 47 8.68 10.10 -3.44
CA PRO A 47 8.60 8.82 -4.12
C PRO A 47 9.94 8.43 -4.78
N LEU A 48 10.08 7.14 -5.11
CA LEU A 48 11.23 6.67 -5.85
C LEU A 48 11.27 7.30 -7.25
N ALA A 49 12.45 7.76 -7.67
CA ALA A 49 12.68 8.30 -9.01
C ALA A 49 12.85 7.15 -10.02
N LEU A 50 11.73 6.50 -10.37
CA LEU A 50 11.69 5.37 -11.30
C LEU A 50 10.82 5.70 -12.52
N PRO A 51 11.08 5.08 -13.69
CA PRO A 51 10.17 5.13 -14.82
C PRO A 51 8.77 4.59 -14.46
N GLN A 52 7.77 4.98 -15.24
CA GLN A 52 6.42 4.45 -15.09
C GLN A 52 6.41 2.92 -15.25
N GLY A 53 5.70 2.23 -14.34
CA GLY A 53 5.47 0.79 -14.46
C GLY A 53 4.74 0.45 -15.75
N MET A 54 5.10 -0.68 -16.34
CA MET A 54 4.49 -1.21 -17.56
C MET A 54 3.05 -1.68 -17.32
#